data_AF-A0A2P4TFQ2-F1
#
_entry.id   AF-A0A2P4TFQ2-F1
#
_cell.length_a   1.000
_cell.length_b   1.000
_cell.length_c   1.000
_cell.angle_alpha   90.00
_cell.angle_beta   90.00
_cell.angle_gamma   90.00
#
_symmetry.space_group_name_H-M   'P 1'
#
loop_
_entity.id
_entity.type
_entity.pdbx_description
1 polymer ?
#
loop_
_entity_poly.entity_id
_entity_poly.type
_entity_poly.pdbx_seq_one_letter_code
_entity_poly.pdbx_strand_id
1 'polypeptide(L)'
;APLRRSHGNTMGIHFGNLARVRHIITYSLSPFEQRALPNIFSDALPNVWRRFSSQVFKIAPPFLGAYLLYSWGTQEFERLKRKNPADYENDQ
;
A
#
# COMPACT_ATOMS: atom_id res chain seq x y z
N ALA A 1 14.43 19.33 -40.14
CA ALA A 1 12.99 19.05 -40.34
C ALA A 1 12.60 19.59 -41.72
N PRO A 2 11.63 19.00 -42.49
CA PRO A 2 10.37 18.57 -41.89
C PRO A 2 9.62 17.35 -42.52
N LEU A 3 8.60 16.90 -41.76
CA LEU A 3 7.41 16.08 -42.11
C LEU A 3 7.62 14.59 -42.43
N ARG A 4 6.80 13.62 -42.00
CA ARG A 4 5.61 13.52 -41.13
C ARG A 4 5.17 12.04 -41.22
N ARG A 5 4.83 11.39 -40.11
CA ARG A 5 3.77 10.37 -39.96
C ARG A 5 3.64 10.12 -38.45
N SER A 6 2.82 10.87 -37.72
CA SER A 6 1.39 10.62 -37.50
C SER A 6 1.06 9.15 -37.25
N HIS A 7 0.84 8.84 -35.97
CA HIS A 7 -0.08 7.87 -35.38
C HIS A 7 -0.31 6.55 -36.14
N GLY A 8 0.28 5.49 -35.60
CA GLY A 8 -0.23 4.13 -35.74
C GLY A 8 -0.62 3.60 -34.36
N ASN A 9 -1.91 3.69 -34.04
CA ASN A 9 -2.54 2.84 -33.05
C ASN A 9 -2.47 1.40 -33.59
N THR A 10 -1.49 0.61 -33.18
CA THR A 10 -1.46 -0.84 -33.42
C THR A 10 -1.77 -1.57 -32.11
N MET A 11 -3.04 -1.95 -31.99
CA MET A 11 -3.53 -2.84 -30.96
C MET A 11 -3.12 -4.30 -31.33
N GLY A 12 -1.98 -4.81 -30.80
CA GLY A 12 -1.50 -6.22 -30.81
C GLY A 12 -0.64 -6.70 -32.02
N ILE A 13 0.34 -7.63 -31.96
CA ILE A 13 0.79 -8.62 -30.94
C ILE A 13 2.33 -8.55 -30.71
N HIS A 14 2.72 -8.88 -29.48
CA HIS A 14 3.98 -8.72 -28.73
C HIS A 14 5.13 -9.69 -29.11
N PHE A 15 6.23 -9.56 -28.35
CA PHE A 15 7.50 -10.31 -28.41
C PHE A 15 8.23 -10.27 -29.76
N GLY A 16 9.25 -9.41 -29.82
CA GLY A 16 10.11 -9.20 -31.00
C GLY A 16 10.45 -7.72 -31.23
N ASN A 17 9.56 -6.80 -30.86
CA ASN A 17 9.70 -5.34 -31.03
C ASN A 17 9.63 -4.57 -29.69
N LEU A 18 10.17 -5.12 -28.59
CA LEU A 18 10.07 -4.50 -27.25
C LEU A 18 11.15 -3.43 -27.03
N ALA A 19 12.41 -3.83 -27.17
CA ALA A 19 13.56 -2.99 -26.88
C ALA A 19 14.81 -3.54 -27.58
N ARG A 20 15.79 -2.66 -27.81
CA ARG A 20 17.12 -3.05 -28.30
C ARG A 20 18.03 -3.35 -27.10
N VAL A 21 18.23 -4.63 -26.78
CA VAL A 21 19.14 -5.10 -25.73
C VAL A 21 20.36 -5.75 -26.37
N ARG A 22 21.57 -5.52 -25.83
CA ARG A 22 22.83 -6.11 -26.34
C ARG A 22 23.63 -6.70 -25.18
N HIS A 23 24.21 -7.88 -25.38
CA HIS A 23 25.20 -8.53 -24.48
C HIS A 23 24.74 -8.76 -23.02
N ILE A 24 23.48 -9.12 -22.78
CA ILE A 24 23.02 -9.57 -21.45
C ILE A 24 22.90 -11.08 -21.47
N ILE A 25 23.61 -11.76 -20.57
CA ILE A 25 23.53 -13.22 -20.38
C ILE A 25 22.78 -13.49 -19.08
N THR A 26 21.73 -14.30 -19.15
CA THR A 26 20.89 -14.68 -18.00
C THR A 26 20.87 -16.19 -17.84
N TYR A 27 21.01 -16.67 -16.61
CA TYR A 27 21.00 -18.09 -16.27
C TYR A 27 19.75 -18.43 -15.47
N SER A 28 19.15 -19.58 -15.76
CA SER A 28 17.96 -20.09 -15.07
C SER A 28 18.09 -21.60 -14.86
N LEU A 29 17.55 -22.11 -13.75
CA LEU A 29 17.41 -23.56 -13.50
C LEU A 29 15.97 -24.00 -13.77
N SER A 30 15.77 -25.27 -14.15
CA SER A 30 14.44 -25.84 -14.34
C SER A 30 13.62 -25.75 -13.03
N PRO A 31 12.31 -25.45 -13.06
CA PRO A 31 11.48 -25.38 -11.86
C PRO A 31 11.46 -26.67 -11.04
N PHE A 32 11.63 -27.83 -11.69
CA PHE A 32 11.66 -29.14 -11.02
C PHE A 32 12.97 -29.40 -10.25
N GLU A 33 14.00 -28.58 -10.50
CA GLU A 33 15.29 -28.62 -9.80
C GLU A 33 15.36 -27.59 -8.66
N GLN A 34 14.34 -26.74 -8.53
CA GLN A 34 14.29 -25.68 -7.52
C GLN A 34 13.23 -25.99 -6.46
N ARG A 35 13.43 -25.44 -5.25
CA ARG A 35 12.39 -25.43 -4.22
C ARG A 35 11.40 -24.31 -4.53
N ALA A 36 10.11 -24.57 -4.38
CA ALA A 36 9.07 -23.56 -4.62
C ALA A 36 9.13 -22.36 -3.65
N LEU A 37 9.50 -22.62 -2.39
CA LEU A 37 9.67 -21.59 -1.34
C LEU A 37 11.04 -21.78 -0.64
N PRO A 38 12.14 -21.33 -1.25
CA PRO A 38 13.45 -21.40 -0.62
C PRO A 38 13.58 -20.33 0.48
N ASN A 39 14.41 -20.58 1.49
CA ASN A 39 14.91 -19.58 2.45
C ASN A 39 13.83 -18.76 3.18
N ILE A 40 12.77 -19.42 3.66
CA ILE A 40 11.66 -18.74 4.35
C ILE A 40 12.16 -17.95 5.56
N PHE A 41 12.90 -18.59 6.46
CA PHE A 41 13.36 -17.96 7.69
C PHE A 41 14.58 -17.06 7.51
N SER A 42 15.50 -17.46 6.63
CA SER A 42 16.76 -16.74 6.43
C SER A 42 16.64 -15.53 5.53
N ASP A 43 15.68 -15.50 4.60
CA ASP A 43 15.56 -14.42 3.60
C ASP A 43 14.14 -13.86 3.50
N ALA A 44 13.11 -14.69 3.39
CA ALA A 44 11.75 -14.20 3.18
C ALA A 44 11.23 -13.39 4.38
N LEU A 45 11.31 -13.92 5.60
CA LEU A 45 10.84 -13.23 6.81
C LEU A 45 11.60 -11.92 7.08
N PRO A 46 12.95 -11.88 7.03
CA PRO A 46 13.69 -10.62 7.14
C PRO A 46 13.27 -9.58 6.09
N ASN A 47 13.03 -10.01 4.84
CA ASN A 47 12.56 -9.10 3.80
C ASN A 47 11.14 -8.60 4.03
N VAL A 48 10.23 -9.44 4.55
CA VAL A 48 8.88 -9.02 4.94
C VAL A 48 8.96 -7.96 6.03
N TRP A 49 9.77 -8.20 7.07
CA TRP A 49 9.97 -7.23 8.14
C TRP A 49 10.56 -5.90 7.64
N ARG A 50 11.57 -5.97 6.77
CA ARG A 50 12.17 -4.79 6.13
C ARG A 50 11.14 -3.99 5.32
N ARG A 51 10.29 -4.67 4.54
CA ARG A 51 9.22 -4.01 3.77
C ARG A 51 8.17 -3.38 4.69
N PHE A 52 7.73 -4.08 5.73
CA PHE A 52 6.77 -3.57 6.70
C PHE A 52 7.29 -2.32 7.42
N SER A 53 8.49 -2.42 8.03
CA SER A 53 9.10 -1.32 8.78
C SER A 53 9.33 -0.06 7.94
N SER A 54 9.67 -0.20 6.65
CA SER A 54 9.84 0.97 5.75
C SER A 54 8.54 1.75 5.46
N GLN A 55 7.38 1.13 5.69
CA GLN A 55 6.07 1.70 5.32
C GLN A 55 5.21 2.03 6.54
N VAL A 56 5.43 1.38 7.69
CA VAL A 56 4.58 1.54 8.88
C VAL A 56 4.45 3.00 9.30
N PHE A 57 5.54 3.79 9.28
CA PHE A 57 5.48 5.20 9.68
C PHE A 57 4.89 6.15 8.64
N LYS A 58 4.70 5.69 7.39
CA LYS A 58 3.98 6.47 6.37
C LYS A 58 2.48 6.25 6.47
N ILE A 59 2.08 5.05 6.88
CA ILE A 59 0.69 4.58 6.84
C ILE A 59 0.02 4.66 8.21
N ALA A 60 0.71 4.28 9.28
CA ALA A 60 0.14 4.20 10.62
C ALA A 60 -0.25 5.56 11.22
N PRO A 61 0.53 6.66 11.08
CA PRO A 61 0.17 7.94 11.70
C PRO A 61 -1.20 8.51 11.28
N PRO A 62 -1.57 8.59 9.98
CA PRO A 62 -2.89 9.10 9.61
C PRO A 62 -4.03 8.18 10.08
N PHE A 63 -3.82 6.85 10.08
CA PHE A 63 -4.83 5.92 10.61
C PHE A 63 -5.01 6.04 12.11
N LEU A 64 -3.91 6.20 12.86
CA LEU A 64 -3.98 6.44 14.29
C LEU A 64 -4.69 7.77 14.59
N GLY A 65 -4.38 8.83 13.85
CA GLY A 65 -5.06 10.11 13.96
C GLY A 65 -6.58 10.00 13.71
N ALA A 66 -6.98 9.28 12.66
CA ALA A 66 -8.39 9.03 12.36
C ALA A 66 -9.08 8.23 13.48
N TYR A 67 -8.40 7.23 14.03
CA TYR A 67 -8.93 6.43 15.14
C TYR A 67 -9.13 7.26 16.42
N LEU A 68 -8.18 8.12 16.75
CA LEU A 68 -8.29 9.02 17.89
C LEU A 68 -9.45 10.01 17.71
N LEU A 69 -9.60 10.58 16.51
CA LEU A 69 -10.72 11.47 16.18
C LEU A 69 -12.07 10.75 16.31
N TYR A 70 -12.15 9.50 15.81
CA TYR A 70 -13.34 8.67 15.95
C TYR A 70 -13.69 8.40 17.42
N SER A 71 -12.70 8.02 18.23
CA SER A 71 -12.92 7.72 19.65
C SER A 71 -13.37 8.96 20.42
N TRP A 72 -12.70 10.10 20.20
CA TRP A 72 -13.07 11.37 20.82
C TRP A 72 -14.48 11.81 20.41
N GLY A 73 -14.79 11.79 19.10
CA GLY A 73 -16.10 12.20 18.60
C GLY A 73 -17.24 11.33 19.14
N THR A 74 -16.99 10.03 19.29
CA THR A 74 -17.97 9.10 19.88
C THR A 74 -18.20 9.39 21.36
N GLN A 75 -17.12 9.60 22.13
CA GLN A 75 -17.22 9.90 23.57
C GLN A 75 -17.88 11.25 23.84
N GLU A 76 -17.51 12.27 23.08
CA GLU A 76 -18.07 13.62 23.26
C GLU A 76 -19.55 13.66 22.88
N PHE A 77 -19.94 12.96 21.81
CA PHE A 77 -21.36 12.83 21.44
C PHE A 77 -22.18 12.15 22.55
N GLU A 78 -21.68 11.06 23.14
CA GLU A 78 -22.35 10.40 24.26
C GLU A 78 -22.37 11.26 25.52
N ARG A 79 -21.33 12.08 25.78
CA ARG A 79 -21.29 13.04 26.88
C ARG A 79 -22.38 14.11 26.73
N LEU A 80 -22.50 14.69 25.53
CA LEU A 80 -23.46 15.76 25.24
C LEU A 80 -24.92 15.30 25.24
N LYS A 81 -25.17 14.01 25.01
CA LYS A 81 -26.52 13.42 25.16
C LYS A 81 -26.95 13.28 26.62
N ARG A 82 -26.02 13.27 27.58
CA ARG A 82 -26.36 13.14 29.00
C ARG A 82 -26.95 14.45 29.50
N LYS A 83 -28.03 14.35 30.26
CA LYS A 83 -28.65 15.52 30.91
C LYS A 83 -27.67 16.15 31.89
N ASN A 84 -27.55 17.46 31.87
CA ASN A 84 -26.75 18.20 32.84
C ASN A 84 -27.60 18.45 34.10
N PRO A 85 -27.22 17.92 35.29
CA PRO A 85 -27.99 18.11 36.51
C PRO A 85 -28.07 19.59 36.94
N ALA A 86 -27.07 20.40 36.59
CA ALA A 86 -27.04 21.83 36.95
C ALA A 86 -28.14 22.67 36.28
N ASP A 87 -28.74 22.17 35.20
CA ASP A 87 -29.82 22.87 34.48
C ASP A 87 -31.16 22.78 35.23
N TYR A 88 -31.29 21.90 36.23
CA TYR A 88 -32.52 21.67 37.00
C TYR A 88 -32.42 22.15 38.46
N GLU A 89 -31.33 22.82 38.85
CA GLU A 89 -31.08 23.24 40.23
C GLU A 89 -32.01 24.40 40.69
N ASN A 90 -32.49 25.22 39.76
CA ASN A 90 -33.32 26.41 40.04
C ASN A 90 -34.72 26.32 39.41
N ASP A 91 -35.15 25.12 39.00
CA ASP A 91 -36.50 24.89 38.46
C ASP A 91 -37.44 24.61 39.64
N GLN A 92 -38.04 25.68 40.19
CA GLN A 92 -39.12 25.66 41.18
C GLN A 92 -40.45 26.07 40.55
#